data_AF-A0A3N5PRN4-F1
#
_entry.id   AF-A0A3N5PRN4-F1
#
_cell.length_a   1.000
_cell.length_b   1.000
_cell.length_c   1.000
_cell.angle_alpha   90.00
_cell.angle_beta   90.00
_cell.angle_gamma   90.00
#
_symmetry.space_group_name_H-M   'P 1'
#
loop_
_entity.id
_entity.type
_entity.pdbx_description
1 polymer ?
#
loop_
_entity_poly.entity_id
_entity_poly.type
_entity_poly.pdbx_seq_one_letter_code
_entity_poly.pdbx_strand_id
1 'polypeptide(L)'
;MAPASLLENLKARRAEVESLAKEGSLGAIYVPALQAKDLALEIQSQQRGANLDAVEASVKQIVLAAYQLDNYGDLGDGERVQEAYRSFSAAISQLDSLVSGRR
;
A
#
# COMPACT_ATOMS: atom_id res chain seq x y z
N MET A 1 3.33 -2.40 17.58
CA MET A 1 4.27 -1.30 17.24
C MET A 1 3.56 0.05 17.42
N ALA A 2 4.29 1.17 17.50
CA ALA A 2 3.65 2.48 17.50
C ALA A 2 3.09 2.82 16.10
N PRO A 3 1.96 3.56 15.97
CA PRO A 3 1.36 3.88 14.67
C PRO A 3 2.33 4.58 13.68
N ALA A 4 3.24 5.38 14.21
CA ALA A 4 4.25 6.08 13.44
C ALA A 4 5.22 5.13 12.72
N SER A 5 5.65 4.06 13.38
CA SER A 5 6.57 3.10 12.76
C SER A 5 5.86 2.21 11.74
N LEU A 6 4.54 1.99 11.88
CA LEU A 6 3.75 1.31 10.86
C LEU A 6 3.60 2.13 9.59
N LEU A 7 3.33 3.44 9.70
CA LEU A 7 3.26 4.34 8.54
C LEU A 7 4.59 4.47 7.81
N GLU A 8 5.69 4.61 8.54
CA GLU A 8 7.02 4.69 7.92
C GLU A 8 7.38 3.37 7.21
N ASN A 9 7.09 2.22 7.82
CA ASN A 9 7.25 0.93 7.16
C ASN A 9 6.37 0.80 5.92
N LEU A 10 5.12 1.27 5.97
CA LEU A 10 4.21 1.25 4.82
C LEU A 10 4.77 2.10 3.66
N LYS A 11 5.30 3.29 3.95
CA LYS A 11 5.96 4.15 2.96
C LYS A 11 7.21 3.50 2.38
N ALA A 12 8.00 2.80 3.20
CA ALA A 12 9.16 2.06 2.73
C ALA A 12 8.78 0.96 1.74
N ARG A 13 7.69 0.22 2.00
CA ARG A 13 7.20 -0.81 1.07
C ARG A 13 6.67 -0.24 -0.24
N ARG A 14 6.01 0.93 -0.18
CA ARG A 14 5.63 1.67 -1.40
C ARG A 14 6.84 2.02 -2.26
N ALA A 15 7.91 2.53 -1.65
CA ALA A 15 9.13 2.88 -2.37
C ALA A 15 9.83 1.63 -2.96
N GLU A 16 9.80 0.50 -2.26
CA GLU A 16 10.35 -0.75 -2.76
C GLU A 16 9.57 -1.28 -3.98
N VAL A 17 8.23 -1.26 -3.94
CA VAL A 17 7.39 -1.58 -5.11
C VAL A 17 7.75 -0.69 -6.30
N GLU A 18 7.95 0.61 -6.06
CA GLU A 18 8.33 1.56 -7.11
C GLU A 18 9.69 1.21 -7.74
N SER A 19 10.68 0.87 -6.92
CA SER A 19 12.02 0.49 -7.39
C SER A 19 11.95 -0.75 -8.27
N LEU A 20 11.30 -1.81 -7.79
CA LEU A 20 11.15 -3.06 -8.53
C LEU A 20 10.40 -2.88 -9.85
N ALA A 21 9.34 -2.05 -9.85
CA ALA A 21 8.60 -1.73 -11.07
C ALA A 21 9.44 -0.95 -12.09
N LYS A 22 10.32 -0.05 -11.64
CA LYS A 22 11.25 0.71 -12.51
C LYS A 22 12.40 -0.16 -13.04
N GLU A 23 12.87 -1.10 -12.24
CA GLU A 23 13.94 -2.04 -12.60
C GLU A 23 13.46 -3.15 -13.54
N GLY A 24 12.14 -3.30 -13.73
CA GLY A 24 11.55 -4.40 -14.51
C GLY A 24 11.52 -5.74 -13.75
N SER A 25 11.81 -5.73 -12.45
CA SER A 25 11.77 -6.89 -11.55
C SER A 25 10.34 -7.23 -11.12
N LEU A 26 9.44 -7.41 -12.10
CA LEU A 26 7.99 -7.45 -11.86
C LEU A 26 7.55 -8.60 -10.94
N GLY A 27 8.13 -9.80 -11.11
CA GLY A 27 7.82 -10.96 -10.28
C GLY A 27 8.32 -10.86 -8.83
N ALA A 28 9.10 -9.83 -8.47
CA ALA A 28 9.52 -9.59 -7.08
C ALA A 28 8.58 -8.61 -6.34
N ILE A 29 7.67 -7.94 -7.05
CA ILE A 29 6.79 -6.90 -6.51
C ILE A 29 5.81 -7.45 -5.45
N TYR A 30 5.42 -8.72 -5.56
CA TYR A 30 4.43 -9.31 -4.65
C TYR A 30 4.82 -9.21 -3.18
N VAL A 31 6.12 -9.38 -2.86
CA VAL A 31 6.60 -9.37 -1.47
C VAL A 31 6.32 -8.03 -0.79
N PRO A 32 6.84 -6.89 -1.28
CA PRO A 32 6.57 -5.60 -0.66
C PRO A 32 5.10 -5.17 -0.79
N ALA A 33 4.38 -5.57 -1.86
CA ALA A 33 2.97 -5.27 -2.02
C ALA A 33 2.10 -5.94 -0.93
N LEU A 34 2.32 -7.22 -0.66
CA LEU A 34 1.59 -7.95 0.39
C LEU A 34 1.99 -7.51 1.80
N GLN A 35 3.26 -7.15 2.03
CA GLN A 35 3.69 -6.56 3.30
C GLN A 35 3.00 -5.21 3.56
N ALA A 36 2.86 -4.36 2.54
CA ALA A 36 2.14 -3.09 2.67
C ALA A 36 0.65 -3.30 3.00
N LYS A 37 0.02 -4.31 2.40
CA LYS A 37 -1.35 -4.72 2.75
C LYS A 37 -1.46 -5.07 4.24
N ASP A 38 -0.56 -5.90 4.76
CA ASP A 38 -0.59 -6.31 6.17
C ASP A 38 -0.38 -5.11 7.12
N LEU A 39 0.54 -4.21 6.77
CA LEU A 39 0.76 -2.95 7.51
C LEU A 39 -0.48 -2.04 7.50
N ALA A 40 -1.17 -1.91 6.36
CA ALA A 40 -2.38 -1.11 6.26
C ALA A 40 -3.52 -1.68 7.12
N LEU A 41 -3.68 -3.01 7.14
CA LEU A 41 -4.65 -3.68 8.01
C LEU A 41 -4.32 -3.48 9.49
N GLU A 42 -3.03 -3.55 9.87
CA GLU A 42 -2.62 -3.26 11.25
C GLU A 42 -2.91 -1.79 11.62
N ILE A 43 -2.60 -0.84 10.74
CA ILE A 43 -2.93 0.59 10.93
C ILE A 43 -4.43 0.78 11.14
N GLN A 44 -5.28 0.15 10.33
CA GLN A 44 -6.74 0.20 10.47
C GLN A 44 -7.20 -0.33 11.83
N SER A 45 -6.65 -1.46 12.27
CA SER A 45 -7.03 -2.09 13.55
C SER A 45 -6.81 -1.19 14.77
N GLN A 46 -5.86 -0.25 14.67
CA GLN A 46 -5.50 0.71 15.72
C GLN A 46 -6.31 2.02 15.65
N GLN A 47 -7.09 2.27 14.60
CA GLN A 47 -7.83 3.52 14.46
C GLN A 47 -9.08 3.58 15.35
N ARG A 48 -9.38 4.75 15.92
CA ARG A 48 -10.57 5.01 16.76
C ARG A 48 -11.12 6.42 16.53
N GLY A 49 -12.44 6.58 16.39
CA GLY A 49 -13.09 7.91 16.32
C GLY A 49 -13.53 8.33 14.92
N ALA A 50 -13.65 9.64 14.68
CA ALA A 50 -14.01 10.17 13.36
C ALA A 50 -12.93 9.78 12.33
N ASN A 51 -13.34 9.41 11.12
CA ASN A 51 -12.53 8.93 9.97
C ASN A 51 -12.39 7.39 9.79
N LEU A 52 -13.07 6.55 10.59
CA LEU A 52 -12.99 5.08 10.40
C LEU A 52 -13.37 4.65 8.97
N ASP A 53 -14.47 5.18 8.43
CA ASP A 53 -14.93 4.83 7.09
C ASP A 53 -13.92 5.24 6.00
N ALA A 54 -13.29 6.40 6.14
CA ALA A 54 -12.29 6.89 5.20
C ALA A 54 -10.98 6.09 5.27
N VAL A 55 -10.58 5.68 6.49
CA VAL A 55 -9.46 4.76 6.69
C VAL A 55 -9.77 3.41 6.05
N GLU A 56 -10.94 2.84 6.34
CA GLU A 56 -11.37 1.54 5.79
C GLU A 56 -11.40 1.57 4.26
N ALA A 57 -11.94 2.64 3.65
CA ALA A 57 -11.93 2.82 2.21
C ALA A 57 -10.50 2.85 1.65
N SER A 58 -9.59 3.58 2.30
CA SER A 58 -8.18 3.65 1.88
C SER A 58 -7.49 2.28 1.99
N VAL A 59 -7.71 1.55 3.09
CA VAL A 59 -7.13 0.21 3.28
C VAL A 59 -7.67 -0.79 2.27
N LYS A 60 -8.98 -0.77 1.97
CA LYS A 60 -9.57 -1.62 0.92
C LYS A 60 -8.91 -1.38 -0.45
N GLN A 61 -8.62 -0.14 -0.80
CA GLN A 61 -7.92 0.19 -2.05
C GLN A 61 -6.45 -0.30 -2.05
N ILE A 62 -5.75 -0.18 -0.92
CA ILE A 62 -4.38 -0.74 -0.78
C ILE A 62 -4.41 -2.27 -0.96
N VAL A 63 -5.36 -2.96 -0.31
CA VAL A 63 -5.51 -4.42 -0.39
C VAL A 63 -5.78 -4.86 -1.83
N LEU A 64 -6.74 -4.21 -2.50
CA LEU A 64 -7.07 -4.51 -3.89
C LEU A 64 -5.86 -4.31 -4.81
N ALA A 65 -5.19 -3.16 -4.70
CA ALA A 65 -4.04 -2.85 -5.54
C ALA A 65 -2.83 -3.77 -5.25
N ALA A 66 -2.63 -4.21 -4.01
CA ALA A 66 -1.60 -5.18 -3.67
C ALA A 66 -1.81 -6.54 -4.37
N TYR A 67 -3.05 -7.04 -4.39
CA TYR A 67 -3.37 -8.26 -5.14
C TYR A 67 -3.28 -8.08 -6.66
N GLN A 68 -3.61 -6.89 -7.18
CA GLN A 68 -3.40 -6.57 -8.59
C GLN A 68 -1.91 -6.56 -8.95
N LEU A 69 -1.06 -5.96 -8.12
CA LEU A 69 0.38 -5.90 -8.30
C LEU A 69 1.03 -7.30 -8.30
N ASP A 70 0.60 -8.16 -7.39
CA ASP A 70 0.97 -9.58 -7.34
C ASP A 70 0.62 -10.28 -8.67
N ASN A 71 -0.67 -10.29 -9.03
CA ASN A 71 -1.15 -10.94 -10.24
C ASN A 71 -0.52 -10.38 -11.53
N TYR A 72 -0.41 -9.05 -11.67
CA TYR A 72 0.18 -8.45 -12.87
C TYR A 72 1.71 -8.61 -12.91
N GLY A 73 2.36 -8.66 -11.75
CA GLY A 73 3.78 -8.97 -11.62
C GLY A 73 4.11 -10.36 -12.13
N ASP A 74 3.32 -11.36 -11.72
CA ASP A 74 3.45 -12.76 -12.16
C ASP A 74 3.21 -12.93 -13.67
N LEU A 75 2.30 -12.14 -14.24
CA LEU A 75 2.02 -12.13 -15.68
C LEU A 75 3.07 -11.36 -16.49
N GLY A 76 3.96 -10.61 -15.84
CA GLY A 76 4.92 -9.74 -16.52
C GLY A 76 4.29 -8.54 -17.23
N ASP A 77 3.06 -8.16 -16.87
CA ASP A 77 2.32 -7.07 -17.51
C ASP A 77 2.73 -5.72 -16.91
N GLY A 78 3.80 -5.13 -17.45
CA GLY A 78 4.38 -3.89 -16.96
C GLY A 78 3.42 -2.69 -16.99
N GLU A 79 2.53 -2.60 -17.98
CA GLU A 79 1.57 -1.51 -18.07
C GLU A 79 0.55 -1.58 -16.93
N ARG A 80 -0.01 -2.77 -16.69
CA ARG A 80 -0.95 -2.98 -15.59
C ARG A 80 -0.28 -2.88 -14.22
N VAL A 81 0.97 -3.29 -14.09
CA VAL A 81 1.77 -3.04 -12.87
C VAL A 81 1.87 -1.54 -12.60
N GLN A 82 2.17 -0.72 -13.61
CA GLN A 82 2.27 0.73 -13.45
C GLN A 82 0.93 1.37 -13.08
N GLU A 83 -0.18 0.88 -13.65
CA GLU A 83 -1.52 1.33 -13.27
C GLU A 83 -1.88 0.96 -11.83
N ALA A 84 -1.69 -0.30 -11.45
CA ALA A 84 -1.93 -0.77 -10.09
C ALA A 84 -1.04 -0.04 -9.08
N TYR A 85 0.23 0.25 -9.43
CA TYR A 85 1.14 1.02 -8.58
C TYR A 85 0.64 2.45 -8.33
N ARG A 86 0.09 3.12 -9.34
CA ARG A 86 -0.50 4.47 -9.16
C ARG A 86 -1.65 4.43 -8.14
N SER A 87 -2.56 3.48 -8.29
CA SER A 87 -3.68 3.28 -7.35
C SER A 87 -3.20 2.96 -5.93
N PHE A 88 -2.22 2.06 -5.83
CA PHE A 88 -1.58 1.67 -4.58
C PHE A 88 -0.91 2.86 -3.87
N SER A 89 -0.09 3.63 -4.59
CA SER A 89 0.59 4.81 -4.04
C SER A 89 -0.41 5.88 -3.61
N ALA A 90 -1.45 6.15 -4.41
CA ALA A 90 -2.47 7.13 -4.07
C ALA A 90 -3.23 6.75 -2.79
N ALA A 91 -3.62 5.48 -2.65
CA ALA A 91 -4.31 4.98 -1.46
C ALA A 91 -3.42 5.04 -0.20
N ILE A 92 -2.11 4.76 -0.32
CA ILE A 92 -1.16 4.91 0.79
C ILE A 92 -1.01 6.38 1.20
N SER A 93 -0.90 7.31 0.25
CA SER A 93 -0.85 8.75 0.55
C SER A 93 -2.13 9.24 1.24
N GLN A 94 -3.30 8.74 0.81
CA GLN A 94 -4.57 9.05 1.47
C GLN A 94 -4.59 8.52 2.91
N LEU A 95 -4.19 7.27 3.13
CA LEU A 95 -4.13 6.68 4.48
C LEU A 95 -3.17 7.46 5.39
N ASP A 96 -1.99 7.85 4.90
CA ASP A 96 -1.03 8.66 5.65
C ASP A 96 -1.65 9.98 6.09
N SER A 97 -2.35 10.69 5.20
CA SER A 97 -3.02 11.96 5.55
C SER A 97 -4.07 11.81 6.66
N LEU A 98 -4.85 10.72 6.62
CA LEU A 98 -5.91 10.45 7.58
C LEU A 98 -5.39 10.08 8.97
N VAL A 99 -4.24 9.39 9.03
CA VAL A 99 -3.66 8.90 10.28
C VAL A 99 -2.70 9.92 10.90
N SER A 100 -1.92 10.64 10.08
CA SER A 100 -0.98 11.66 10.53
C SER A 100 -1.66 12.95 11.01
N GLY A 101 -2.85 13.29 10.49
CA GLY A 101 -3.66 14.42 10.95
C GLY A 101 -4.26 14.28 12.36
N ARG A 102 -3.99 13.18 13.05
CA ARG A 102 -4.43 12.89 14.42
C ARG A 102 -3.38 13.22 15.49
N ARG A 103 -2.25 13.84 15.12
CA ARG A 103 -1.19 14.29 16.03
C ARG A 103 -1.42 15.71 16.54
#